data_AF-A0A6A4H277-F1
#
_entry.id   AF-A0A6A4H277-F1
#
_cell.length_a   1.000
_cell.length_b   1.000
_cell.length_c   1.000
_cell.angle_alpha   90.00
_cell.angle_beta   90.00
_cell.angle_gamma   90.00
#
_symmetry.space_group_name_H-M   'P 1'
#
loop_
_entity.id
_entity.type
_entity.pdbx_description
1 polymer ?
#
loop_
_entity_poly.entity_id
_entity_poly.type
_entity_poly.pdbx_seq_one_letter_code
_entity_poly.pdbx_strand_id
1 'polypeptide(L)'
;RRPQSYITKEDLMSFQLADHAKLFEEHAPLVWYLTACMAAPKKNGVFVVRKWRSPSVIQSAAISSFVLSRNQYANGYIAIHMGIWHIATGSHVNVKCAYSHLAGSVHETTAQQALETMAETSLENL
;
A
#
# COMPACT_ATOMS: atom_id res chain seq x y z
N ARG A 1 -11.15 -0.34 -6.94
CA ARG A 1 -10.91 -1.63 -7.64
C ARG A 1 -11.24 -2.77 -6.68
N ARG A 2 -11.93 -3.83 -7.13
CA ARG A 2 -12.15 -5.05 -6.30
C ARG A 2 -10.79 -5.71 -6.01
N PRO A 3 -10.60 -6.40 -4.86
CA PRO A 3 -9.39 -7.16 -4.61
C PRO A 3 -9.31 -8.31 -5.62
N GLN A 4 -8.46 -8.17 -6.64
CA GLN A 4 -8.15 -9.24 -7.58
C GLN A 4 -7.11 -10.16 -6.92
N SER A 5 -7.29 -11.46 -7.09
CA SER A 5 -6.36 -12.50 -6.60
C SER A 5 -5.00 -12.45 -7.30
N TYR A 6 -4.93 -11.80 -8.47
CA TYR A 6 -3.72 -11.63 -9.27
C TYR A 6 -3.58 -10.15 -9.64
N ILE A 7 -2.42 -9.57 -9.32
CA ILE A 7 -2.07 -8.18 -9.62
C ILE A 7 -1.34 -8.21 -10.95
N THR A 8 -1.83 -7.47 -11.95
CA THR A 8 -1.18 -7.43 -13.27
C THR A 8 0.01 -6.48 -13.28
N LYS A 9 0.88 -6.61 -14.28
CA LYS A 9 2.01 -5.70 -14.50
C LYS A 9 1.53 -4.25 -14.63
N GLU A 10 0.44 -4.04 -15.34
CA GLU A 10 -0.17 -2.73 -15.58
C GLU A 10 -0.68 -2.13 -14.26
N ASP A 11 -1.23 -2.94 -13.37
CA ASP A 11 -1.71 -2.50 -12.05
C ASP A 11 -0.56 -2.01 -11.18
N LEU A 12 0.59 -2.67 -11.27
CA LEU A 12 1.79 -2.29 -10.53
C LEU A 12 2.41 -0.99 -11.07
N MET A 13 2.50 -0.88 -12.41
CA MET A 13 3.12 0.26 -13.07
C MET A 13 2.25 1.52 -13.05
N SER A 14 0.93 1.37 -12.99
CA SER A 14 -0.02 2.48 -12.87
C SER A 14 -0.25 2.94 -11.42
N PHE A 15 0.41 2.31 -10.44
CA PHE A 15 0.19 2.65 -9.05
C PHE A 15 0.62 4.07 -8.71
N GLN A 16 -0.34 4.84 -8.19
CA GLN A 16 -0.08 6.14 -7.59
C GLN A 16 -0.74 6.23 -6.22
N LEU A 17 0.04 6.65 -5.23
CA LEU A 17 -0.42 6.93 -3.86
C LEU A 17 -1.56 7.97 -3.83
N ALA A 18 -1.51 8.95 -4.73
CA ALA A 18 -2.53 9.99 -4.84
C ALA A 18 -3.90 9.42 -5.26
N ASP A 19 -3.91 8.45 -6.18
CA ASP A 19 -5.14 7.81 -6.64
C ASP A 19 -5.74 6.91 -5.56
N HIS A 20 -4.90 6.25 -4.76
CA HIS A 20 -5.35 5.49 -3.59
C HIS A 20 -5.92 6.38 -2.50
N ALA A 21 -5.33 7.55 -2.26
CA ALA A 21 -5.87 8.54 -1.34
C ALA A 21 -7.28 8.99 -1.76
N LYS A 22 -7.45 9.37 -3.03
CA LYS A 22 -8.77 9.72 -3.59
C LYS A 22 -9.77 8.57 -3.49
N LEU A 23 -9.33 7.35 -3.82
CA LEU A 23 -10.19 6.18 -3.73
C LEU A 23 -10.71 5.96 -2.32
N PHE A 24 -9.85 6.06 -1.29
CA PHE A 24 -10.27 5.90 0.11
C PHE A 24 -11.13 7.06 0.60
N GLU A 25 -10.84 8.28 0.17
CA GLU A 25 -11.66 9.45 0.46
C GLU A 25 -13.09 9.30 -0.09
N GLU A 26 -13.23 8.81 -1.32
CA GLU A 26 -14.52 8.59 -1.98
C GLU A 26 -15.28 7.38 -1.44
N HIS A 27 -14.60 6.25 -1.23
CA HIS A 27 -15.25 4.97 -0.91
C HIS A 27 -15.39 4.71 0.59
N ALA A 28 -14.60 5.37 1.42
CA ALA A 28 -14.60 5.19 2.87
C ALA A 28 -14.51 6.52 3.62
N PRO A 29 -15.43 7.48 3.37
CA PRO A 29 -15.32 8.86 3.87
C PRO A 29 -15.27 8.95 5.39
N LEU A 30 -15.97 8.07 6.10
CA LEU A 30 -15.93 8.01 7.57
C LEU A 30 -14.54 7.58 8.07
N VAL A 31 -13.98 6.52 7.49
CA VAL A 31 -12.65 6.00 7.88
C VAL A 31 -11.57 7.01 7.50
N TRP A 32 -11.71 7.65 6.35
CA TRP A 32 -10.87 8.76 5.92
C TRP A 32 -10.89 9.88 6.95
N TYR A 33 -12.08 10.36 7.36
CA TYR A 33 -12.21 11.42 8.36
C TYR A 33 -11.56 11.05 9.72
N LEU A 34 -11.78 9.83 10.21
CA LEU A 34 -11.19 9.36 11.46
C LEU A 34 -9.66 9.30 11.38
N THR A 35 -9.13 8.76 10.28
CA THR A 35 -7.68 8.67 10.07
C THR A 35 -7.05 10.05 9.83
N ALA A 36 -7.75 10.99 9.19
CA ALA A 36 -7.32 12.39 9.07
C ALA A 36 -7.11 13.04 10.44
N CYS A 37 -8.04 12.80 11.37
CA CYS A 37 -7.96 13.33 12.73
C CYS A 37 -6.75 12.79 13.51
N MET A 38 -6.30 11.56 13.21
CA MET A 38 -5.11 10.95 13.82
C MET A 38 -3.81 11.34 13.11
N ALA A 39 -3.85 11.48 11.78
CA ALA A 39 -2.67 11.71 10.95
C ALA A 39 -2.21 13.18 10.94
N ALA A 40 -3.15 14.12 11.03
CA ALA A 40 -2.85 15.54 10.90
C ALA A 40 -2.51 16.14 12.29
N PRO A 41 -1.25 16.54 12.53
CA PRO A 41 -0.87 17.19 13.78
C PRO A 41 -1.59 18.54 13.91
N LYS A 42 -2.10 18.82 15.09
CA LYS A 42 -2.69 20.11 15.43
C LYS A 42 -1.70 20.92 16.26
N LYS A 43 -1.52 22.19 15.91
CA LYS A 43 -0.82 23.18 16.75
C LYS A 43 -1.82 24.26 17.11
N ASN A 44 -2.09 24.44 18.40
CA ASN A 44 -3.12 25.36 18.90
C ASN A 44 -4.51 25.13 18.27
N GLY A 45 -4.90 23.87 18.08
CA GLY A 45 -6.19 23.50 17.47
C GLY A 45 -6.26 23.61 15.95
N VAL A 46 -5.26 24.22 15.30
CA VAL A 46 -5.19 24.36 13.84
C VAL A 46 -4.35 23.24 13.23
N PHE A 47 -4.79 22.70 12.09
CA PHE A 47 -4.05 21.67 11.35
C PHE A 47 -2.75 22.23 10.79
N VAL A 48 -1.64 21.52 11.04
CA VAL A 48 -0.32 21.84 10.48
C VAL A 48 -0.01 20.88 9.35
N VAL A 49 0.14 21.41 8.14
CA VAL A 49 0.57 20.62 6.97
C VAL A 49 2.05 20.29 7.11
N ARG A 50 2.38 19.00 7.17
CA ARG A 50 3.78 18.52 7.15
C ARG A 50 4.23 18.30 5.72
N LYS A 51 5.31 18.98 5.31
CA LYS A 51 5.91 18.86 3.96
C LYS A 51 6.40 17.43 3.65
N TRP A 52 7.03 16.77 4.61
CA TRP A 52 7.68 15.45 4.42
C TRP A 52 6.77 14.25 4.71
N ARG A 53 5.64 14.47 5.38
CA ARG A 53 4.69 13.43 5.73
C ARG A 53 3.29 13.97 5.51
N SER A 54 2.85 13.98 4.25
CA SER A 54 1.51 14.46 3.96
C SER A 54 0.49 13.61 4.74
N PRO A 55 -0.55 14.23 5.31
CA PRO A 55 -1.57 13.48 6.02
C PRO A 55 -2.25 12.43 5.14
N SER A 56 -2.41 12.70 3.83
CA SER A 56 -3.06 11.78 2.89
C SER A 56 -2.28 10.48 2.69
N VAL A 57 -0.94 10.53 2.69
CA VAL A 57 -0.09 9.33 2.59
C VAL A 57 -0.21 8.48 3.86
N ILE A 58 -0.20 9.11 5.04
CA ILE A 58 -0.35 8.40 6.32
C ILE A 58 -1.72 7.73 6.39
N GLN A 59 -2.79 8.43 6.01
CA GLN A 59 -4.14 7.88 5.97
C GLN A 59 -4.24 6.70 5.01
N SER A 60 -3.75 6.86 3.79
CA SER A 60 -3.79 5.81 2.76
C SER A 60 -3.04 4.55 3.20
N ALA A 61 -1.87 4.72 3.84
CA ALA A 61 -1.11 3.61 4.38
C ALA A 61 -1.86 2.90 5.52
N ALA A 62 -2.44 3.65 6.46
CA ALA A 62 -3.19 3.08 7.58
C ALA A 62 -4.48 2.36 7.13
N ILE A 63 -5.22 2.94 6.19
CA ILE A 63 -6.43 2.30 5.65
C ILE A 63 -6.05 1.04 4.87
N SER A 64 -5.00 1.10 4.05
CA SER A 64 -4.51 -0.06 3.31
C SER A 64 -4.08 -1.19 4.24
N SER A 65 -3.40 -0.89 5.36
CA SER A 65 -3.00 -1.90 6.32
C SER A 65 -4.22 -2.56 6.98
N PHE A 66 -5.25 -1.78 7.36
CA PHE A 66 -6.49 -2.36 7.89
C PHE A 66 -7.21 -3.25 6.88
N VAL A 67 -7.24 -2.86 5.61
CA VAL A 67 -7.84 -3.67 4.55
C VAL A 67 -7.08 -4.98 4.38
N LEU A 68 -5.74 -4.94 4.38
CA LEU A 68 -4.90 -6.14 4.29
C LEU A 68 -5.03 -7.04 5.54
N SER A 69 -5.05 -6.46 6.74
CA SER A 69 -5.26 -7.23 7.98
C SER A 69 -6.59 -7.98 7.97
N ARG A 70 -7.64 -7.39 7.37
CA ARG A 70 -8.96 -8.04 7.26
C ARG A 70 -9.02 -9.06 6.12
N ASN A 71 -8.26 -8.82 5.05
CA ASN A 71 -8.23 -9.70 3.89
C ASN A 71 -6.79 -9.85 3.37
N GLN A 72 -6.17 -10.99 3.71
CA GLN A 72 -4.82 -11.35 3.26
C GLN A 72 -4.67 -11.44 1.72
N TYR A 73 -5.78 -11.50 0.98
CA TYR A 73 -5.79 -11.51 -0.49
C TYR A 73 -5.96 -10.11 -1.08
N ALA A 74 -6.18 -9.06 -0.28
CA ALA A 74 -6.28 -7.68 -0.74
C ALA A 74 -4.90 -7.04 -0.94
N ASN A 75 -4.03 -7.74 -1.67
CA ASN A 75 -2.63 -7.35 -1.89
C ASN A 75 -2.49 -6.13 -2.82
N GLY A 76 -3.52 -5.82 -3.61
CA GLY A 76 -3.49 -4.81 -4.68
C GLY A 76 -3.40 -3.34 -4.23
N TYR A 77 -3.36 -3.07 -2.92
CA TYR A 77 -3.14 -1.71 -2.40
C TYR A 77 -1.64 -1.41 -2.26
N ILE A 78 -1.25 -0.63 -1.25
CA ILE A 78 0.16 -0.28 -0.98
C ILE A 78 1.04 -1.50 -0.66
N ALA A 79 0.43 -2.60 -0.21
CA ALA A 79 1.13 -3.74 0.37
C ALA A 79 2.05 -4.47 -0.63
N ILE A 80 1.58 -4.73 -1.86
CA ILE A 80 2.41 -5.37 -2.90
C ILE A 80 3.61 -4.49 -3.26
N HIS A 81 3.39 -3.18 -3.37
CA HIS A 81 4.41 -2.20 -3.74
C HIS A 81 5.50 -2.14 -2.68
N MET A 82 5.11 -2.17 -1.40
CA MET A 82 6.06 -2.24 -0.29
C MET A 82 6.84 -3.56 -0.27
N GLY A 83 6.19 -4.70 -0.58
CA GLY A 83 6.87 -5.99 -0.69
C GLY A 83 7.93 -6.01 -1.79
N ILE A 84 7.60 -5.51 -2.97
CA ILE A 84 8.53 -5.40 -4.10
C ILE A 84 9.66 -4.41 -3.78
N TRP A 85 9.35 -3.27 -3.16
CA TRP A 85 10.37 -2.31 -2.73
C TRP A 85 11.37 -2.92 -1.74
N HIS A 86 10.90 -3.72 -0.79
CA HIS A 86 11.78 -4.43 0.14
C HIS A 86 12.69 -5.47 -0.54
N ILE A 87 12.21 -6.16 -1.58
CA ILE A 87 13.05 -7.05 -2.39
C ILE A 87 14.09 -6.23 -3.16
N ALA A 88 13.67 -5.19 -3.87
CA ALA A 88 14.54 -4.35 -4.71
C ALA A 88 15.65 -3.66 -3.90
N THR A 89 15.37 -3.27 -2.66
CA THR A 89 16.35 -2.64 -1.76
C THR A 89 17.23 -3.64 -1.02
N GLY A 90 17.01 -4.95 -1.17
CA GLY A 90 17.75 -5.96 -0.41
C GLY A 90 17.51 -5.86 1.11
N SER A 91 16.30 -5.46 1.52
CA SER A 91 15.96 -5.31 2.94
C SER A 91 16.17 -6.62 3.72
N HIS A 92 16.64 -6.51 4.96
CA HIS A 92 16.87 -7.66 5.82
C HIS A 92 15.57 -8.45 6.07
N VAL A 93 15.66 -9.79 6.16
CA VAL A 93 14.50 -10.69 6.34
C VAL A 93 13.64 -10.32 7.55
N ASN A 94 14.25 -9.96 8.68
CA ASN A 94 13.51 -9.51 9.86
C ASN A 94 12.70 -8.23 9.63
N VAL A 95 13.18 -7.32 8.77
CA VAL A 95 12.46 -6.08 8.44
C VAL A 95 11.25 -6.40 7.57
N LYS A 96 11.44 -7.25 6.55
CA LYS A 96 10.36 -7.75 5.68
C LYS A 96 9.28 -8.45 6.51
N CYS A 97 9.70 -9.34 7.41
CA CYS A 97 8.84 -10.06 8.32
C CYS A 97 8.03 -9.10 9.20
N ALA A 98 8.70 -8.17 9.91
CA ALA A 98 8.02 -7.19 10.76
C ALA A 98 6.99 -6.35 9.97
N TYR A 99 7.33 -5.86 8.78
CA TYR A 99 6.39 -5.11 7.95
C TYR A 99 5.21 -5.94 7.46
N SER A 100 5.43 -7.22 7.13
CA SER A 100 4.35 -8.15 6.78
C SER A 100 3.39 -8.39 7.95
N HIS A 101 3.93 -8.58 9.17
CA HIS A 101 3.11 -8.74 10.38
C HIS A 101 2.30 -7.49 10.73
N LEU A 102 2.82 -6.30 10.42
CA LEU A 102 2.11 -5.03 10.60
C LEU A 102 1.12 -4.73 9.48
N ALA A 103 0.90 -5.67 8.55
CA ALA A 103 0.11 -5.48 7.35
C ALA A 103 0.54 -4.26 6.51
N GLY A 104 1.81 -3.85 6.63
CA GLY A 104 2.42 -2.78 5.84
C GLY A 104 3.06 -3.28 4.55
N SER A 105 3.23 -4.59 4.41
CA SER A 105 3.77 -5.27 3.23
C SER A 105 3.09 -6.62 3.07
N VAL A 106 3.15 -7.18 1.86
CA VAL A 106 2.89 -8.61 1.66
C VAL A 106 4.08 -9.46 2.12
N HIS A 107 3.87 -10.77 2.24
CA HIS A 107 4.94 -11.74 2.46
C HIS A 107 5.90 -11.78 1.27
N GLU A 108 7.17 -12.09 1.51
CA GLU A 108 8.22 -12.10 0.47
C GLU A 108 7.89 -13.05 -0.68
N THR A 109 7.35 -14.23 -0.39
CA THR A 109 6.92 -15.19 -1.42
C THR A 109 5.85 -14.63 -2.34
N THR A 110 4.90 -13.85 -1.80
CA THR A 110 3.85 -13.21 -2.60
C THR A 110 4.42 -12.13 -3.51
N ALA A 111 5.39 -11.36 -3.02
CA ALA A 111 6.06 -10.35 -3.84
C ALA A 111 6.94 -11.00 -4.92
N GLN A 112 7.62 -12.11 -4.63
CA GLN A 112 8.39 -12.89 -5.60
C GLN A 112 7.49 -13.47 -6.70
N GLN A 113 6.38 -14.13 -6.32
CA GLN A 113 5.41 -14.66 -7.28
C GLN A 113 4.84 -13.58 -8.19
N ALA A 114 4.56 -12.38 -7.65
CA ALA A 114 4.12 -11.25 -8.47
C ALA A 114 5.19 -10.83 -9.49
N LEU A 115 6.46 -10.75 -9.07
CA LEU A 115 7.57 -10.42 -9.98
C LEU A 115 7.80 -11.49 -11.05
N GLU A 116 7.71 -12.77 -10.68
CA GLU A 116 7.81 -13.91 -11.60
C GLU A 116 6.70 -13.85 -12.65
N THR A 117 5.44 -13.69 -12.21
CA THR A 117 4.29 -13.57 -13.12
C THR A 117 4.47 -12.39 -14.07
N MET A 118 4.96 -11.24 -13.58
CA MET A 118 5.24 -10.07 -14.42
C MET A 118 6.34 -10.32 -15.45
N ALA A 119 7.38 -11.07 -15.08
CA ALA A 119 8.46 -11.44 -15.98
C ALA A 119 7.97 -12.40 -17.07
N GLU A 120 7.24 -13.45 -16.69
CA GLU A 120 6.63 -14.41 -17.61
C GLU A 120 5.70 -13.71 -18.61
N THR A 121 4.77 -12.89 -18.11
CA THR A 121 3.86 -12.11 -18.98
C THR A 121 4.64 -11.19 -19.93
N SER A 122 5.77 -10.63 -19.50
CA SER A 122 6.59 -9.78 -20.35
C SER A 122 7.36 -10.56 -21.42
N LEU A 123 7.70 -11.83 -21.16
CA LEU A 123 8.37 -12.72 -22.12
C LEU A 123 7.39 -13.25 -23.17
N GLU A 124 6.16 -13.54 -22.77
CA GLU A 124 5.10 -13.99 -23.69
C GLU A 124 4.66 -12.91 -24.69
N ASN A 125 4.83 -11.63 -24.32
CA ASN A 125 4.47 -10.47 -25.14
C ASN A 125 5.64 -9.93 -26.00
N LEU A 126 6.80 -10.60 -26.00
CA LEU A 126 7.95 -10.30 -26.89
C LEU A 126 7.81 -11.04 -28.22
#